data_AF-A0A6G1K830-F1
#
_entry.id   AF-A0A6G1K830-F1
#
_cell.length_a   1.000
_cell.length_b   1.000
_cell.length_c   1.000
_cell.angle_alpha   90.00
_cell.angle_beta   90.00
_cell.angle_gamma   90.00
#
_symmetry.space_group_name_H-M   'P 1'
#
loop_
_entity.id
_entity.type
_entity.pdbx_description
1 polymer ?
#
loop_
_entity_poly.entity_id
_entity_poly.type
_entity_poly.pdbx_seq_one_letter_code
_entity_poly.pdbx_strand_id
1 'polypeptide(L)'
;MAKRRCSETSISDESHASVDIAPRQKRHRGHRLFCNNNKWTPPPHKSDMSPLLDFILTHEEAFKSRNRLASLYSDFRSQLGVNPDGYNANVAAWNKALGDAARAGVIPAQGNSHHLLNIQAGDELLRALQHPQYGRPTCLPAVFHDAVSKKEMMPLHDYLTAPTSIYKTSWVPTPWGVLQWGLRQIGVLGQPGFGDKLAVGNFVVLKNIEVAAGEILNQMGSHASAVDRILTRSEFLKRYDKVLNPGAALSSNDLNIILLYLAREKGEISYNAQTIKFKTSSEPRPLPITQEDTAIAQLRDTIAKVNAQIGPLTDKVTSADRAAREAVTAKQMVRAKAALRSKKLAESALAQRTDVALQLEGVYSSLQQAADQVEIVEAMRQSAVALKGLNQKVGGAEGVSGVVDALREEIATVDEISGIINEAGESVDETEIDDELEALEKAEKEKKEAEEAAKTATRLAELEQLEKQRKEKEREREALEKKRREAQDATTTKEPQASKEETEVSQRFGRLSFVEEPVQETEDRVMEAA
;
A
#
# COMPACT_ATOMS: atom_id res chain seq x y z
N MET A 1 -45.43 43.17 -69.30
CA MET A 1 -45.67 44.51 -68.73
C MET A 1 -44.41 44.87 -67.91
N ALA A 2 -43.65 45.96 -68.07
CA ALA A 2 -43.80 47.30 -68.66
C ALA A 2 -44.06 48.44 -67.64
N LYS A 3 -42.98 49.20 -67.36
CA LYS A 3 -42.89 50.63 -66.97
C LYS A 3 -43.40 51.16 -65.59
N ARG A 4 -42.43 51.58 -64.77
CA ARG A 4 -42.19 52.94 -64.18
C ARG A 4 -43.32 53.74 -63.47
N ARG A 5 -43.03 54.18 -62.24
CA ARG A 5 -42.99 55.57 -61.66
C ARG A 5 -42.59 55.45 -60.16
N CYS A 6 -41.79 56.27 -59.47
CA CYS A 6 -41.20 57.63 -59.62
C CYS A 6 -42.09 58.84 -59.25
N SER A 7 -41.78 59.44 -58.08
CA SER A 7 -42.17 60.73 -57.47
C SER A 7 -41.60 60.74 -56.02
N GLU A 8 -40.68 61.56 -55.51
CA GLU A 8 -40.09 62.87 -55.88
C GLU A 8 -41.08 64.07 -55.81
N THR A 9 -40.90 65.18 -55.06
CA THR A 9 -39.79 65.67 -54.16
C THR A 9 -40.36 65.98 -52.73
N SER A 10 -40.00 66.93 -51.83
CA SER A 10 -39.17 68.17 -51.67
C SER A 10 -38.54 68.18 -50.24
N ILE A 11 -37.69 69.08 -49.67
CA ILE A 11 -37.26 70.51 -49.85
C ILE A 11 -38.31 71.53 -49.34
N SER A 12 -38.04 72.54 -48.47
CA SER A 12 -36.86 73.01 -47.65
C SER A 12 -37.31 73.31 -46.18
N ASP A 13 -36.73 74.07 -45.22
CA ASP A 13 -35.59 75.01 -45.00
C ASP A 13 -35.00 74.75 -43.56
N GLU A 14 -33.88 75.26 -43.00
CA GLU A 14 -32.75 76.15 -43.38
C GLU A 14 -32.62 77.58 -42.74
N SER A 15 -32.38 77.70 -41.42
CA SER A 15 -31.64 78.84 -40.78
C SER A 15 -31.08 78.47 -39.39
N HIS A 16 -29.76 78.42 -39.13
CA HIS A 16 -28.70 79.45 -39.02
C HIS A 16 -28.46 80.04 -37.61
N ALA A 17 -27.46 79.49 -36.91
CA ALA A 17 -26.62 80.19 -35.93
C ALA A 17 -25.21 79.55 -35.93
N SER A 18 -24.14 80.33 -35.81
CA SER A 18 -22.74 79.86 -35.88
C SER A 18 -21.83 80.72 -35.00
N VAL A 19 -20.54 80.37 -34.92
CA VAL A 19 -19.43 81.11 -34.25
C VAL A 19 -19.39 80.84 -32.72
N ASP A 20 -18.26 80.58 -32.04
CA ASP A 20 -16.81 80.70 -32.41
C ASP A 20 -15.90 79.53 -31.94
N ILE A 21 -14.57 79.66 -32.10
CA ILE A 21 -13.57 78.57 -32.13
C ILE A 21 -12.43 78.69 -31.09
N ALA A 22 -12.07 77.53 -30.48
CA ALA A 22 -10.77 77.18 -29.84
C ALA A 22 -10.38 77.87 -28.48
N PRO A 23 -9.34 77.39 -27.74
CA PRO A 23 -8.45 76.24 -28.01
C PRO A 23 -8.43 75.13 -26.93
N ARG A 24 -8.00 73.93 -27.35
CA ARG A 24 -7.88 72.71 -26.53
C ARG A 24 -6.45 72.58 -25.96
N GLN A 25 -6.29 72.59 -24.63
CA GLN A 25 -4.96 72.50 -24.00
C GLN A 25 -4.26 71.15 -24.24
N LYS A 26 -2.92 71.19 -24.32
CA LYS A 26 -2.05 70.05 -24.55
C LYS A 26 -1.88 69.20 -23.28
N ARG A 27 -1.95 67.87 -23.41
CA ARG A 27 -1.20 66.94 -22.54
C ARG A 27 -0.39 65.98 -23.41
N HIS A 28 0.85 65.72 -23.00
CA HIS A 28 1.86 65.11 -23.86
C HIS A 28 1.60 63.62 -24.12
N ARG A 29 1.86 63.17 -25.35
CA ARG A 29 2.05 61.75 -25.66
C ARG A 29 3.38 61.26 -25.08
N GLY A 30 3.35 60.74 -23.86
CA GLY A 30 4.47 59.96 -23.33
C GLY A 30 4.47 58.57 -23.97
N HIS A 31 5.45 58.27 -24.83
CA HIS A 31 5.70 56.89 -25.27
C HIS A 31 6.10 56.04 -24.06
N ARG A 32 5.17 55.23 -23.55
CA ARG A 32 5.53 54.09 -22.70
C ARG A 32 5.70 52.87 -23.61
N LEU A 33 6.95 52.43 -23.72
CA LEU A 33 7.34 51.21 -24.43
C LEU A 33 6.57 50.01 -23.85
N PHE A 34 6.02 49.17 -24.73
CA PHE A 34 5.54 47.84 -24.34
C PHE A 34 6.76 46.98 -24.00
N CYS A 35 7.20 47.03 -22.74
CA CYS A 35 8.21 46.11 -22.22
C CYS A 35 7.62 44.70 -22.18
N ASN A 36 7.79 43.96 -23.28
CA ASN A 36 7.37 42.57 -23.43
C ASN A 36 8.20 41.68 -22.49
N ASN A 37 7.79 41.63 -21.22
CA ASN A 37 8.46 40.93 -20.14
C ASN A 37 8.18 39.41 -20.20
N ASN A 38 8.44 38.80 -21.35
CA ASN A 38 8.61 37.36 -21.52
C ASN A 38 9.91 36.89 -20.84
N LYS A 39 10.05 37.19 -19.54
CA LYS A 39 11.08 36.62 -18.69
C LYS A 39 10.72 35.16 -18.47
N TRP A 40 11.44 34.28 -19.15
CA TRP A 40 11.45 32.86 -18.83
C TRP A 40 11.86 32.69 -17.37
N THR A 41 10.93 32.28 -16.53
CA THR A 41 11.27 31.66 -15.25
C THR A 41 11.70 30.22 -15.52
N PRO A 42 12.75 29.71 -14.84
CA PRO A 42 13.03 28.29 -14.88
C PRO A 42 11.81 27.50 -14.38
N PRO A 43 11.69 26.20 -14.74
CA PRO A 43 10.67 25.35 -14.14
C PRO A 43 10.82 25.37 -12.61
N PRO A 44 9.71 25.42 -11.85
CA PRO A 44 9.79 25.38 -10.39
C PRO A 44 10.47 24.08 -9.93
N HIS A 45 11.21 24.14 -8.83
CA HIS A 45 11.68 22.92 -8.18
C HIS A 45 10.49 22.07 -7.74
N LYS A 46 10.65 20.74 -7.72
CA LYS A 46 9.57 19.78 -7.35
C LYS A 46 8.99 19.99 -5.94
N SER A 47 9.62 20.83 -5.11
CA SER A 47 9.13 21.28 -3.80
C SER A 47 7.84 22.10 -3.85
N ASP A 48 7.58 22.81 -4.95
CA ASP A 48 6.62 23.93 -4.97
C ASP A 48 5.24 23.56 -5.55
N MET A 49 5.07 22.33 -6.04
CA MET A 49 3.84 21.86 -6.68
C MET A 49 3.15 20.78 -5.85
N SER A 50 1.81 20.76 -5.89
CA SER A 50 1.04 19.72 -5.18
C SER A 50 1.26 18.34 -5.81
N PRO A 51 1.06 17.24 -5.05
CA PRO A 51 1.11 15.88 -5.61
C PRO A 51 0.18 15.68 -6.81
N LEU A 52 -1.02 16.28 -6.78
CA LEU A 52 -1.97 16.25 -7.89
C LEU A 52 -1.44 16.95 -9.14
N LEU A 53 -0.79 18.11 -8.98
CA LEU A 53 -0.27 18.89 -10.09
C LEU A 53 0.98 18.25 -10.70
N ASP A 54 1.94 17.78 -9.89
CA ASP A 54 3.11 17.05 -10.38
C ASP A 54 2.70 15.74 -11.07
N PHE A 55 1.69 15.03 -10.54
CA PHE A 55 1.12 13.85 -11.19
C PHE A 55 0.55 14.17 -12.58
N ILE A 56 -0.35 15.15 -12.70
CA ILE A 56 -0.99 15.48 -13.98
C ILE A 56 0.06 15.97 -15.01
N LEU A 57 0.98 16.85 -14.62
CA LEU A 57 2.04 17.34 -15.52
C LEU A 57 3.00 16.22 -15.98
N THR A 58 3.22 15.20 -15.14
CA THR A 58 4.10 14.06 -15.46
C THR A 58 3.41 13.02 -16.34
N HIS A 59 2.17 12.66 -16.05
CA HIS A 59 1.49 11.50 -16.65
C HIS A 59 0.56 11.85 -17.82
N GLU A 60 0.06 13.09 -17.93
CA GLU A 60 -0.91 13.47 -18.96
C GLU A 60 -0.28 14.22 -20.12
N GLU A 61 -0.14 13.55 -21.27
CA GLU A 61 0.40 14.13 -22.51
C GLU A 61 -0.26 15.48 -22.91
N ALA A 62 -1.56 15.61 -22.66
CA ALA A 62 -2.30 16.84 -22.95
C ALA A 62 -1.81 18.05 -22.13
N PHE A 63 -1.19 17.85 -20.98
CA PHE A 63 -0.75 18.91 -20.07
C PHE A 63 0.74 19.28 -20.24
N LYS A 64 1.52 18.45 -20.94
CA LYS A 64 2.97 18.66 -21.17
C LYS A 64 3.29 19.82 -22.13
N SER A 65 2.38 20.15 -23.05
CA SER A 65 2.58 21.24 -24.03
C SER A 65 2.12 22.59 -23.47
N ARG A 66 3.04 23.57 -23.37
CA ARG A 66 2.77 24.91 -22.83
C ARG A 66 1.56 25.62 -23.49
N ASN A 67 1.43 25.50 -24.82
CA ASN A 67 0.33 26.13 -25.56
C ASN A 67 -1.01 25.43 -25.28
N ARG A 68 -0.99 24.11 -25.07
CA ARG A 68 -2.18 23.33 -24.70
C ARG A 68 -2.59 23.60 -23.26
N LEU A 69 -1.62 23.67 -22.34
CA LEU A 69 -1.82 23.94 -20.92
C LEU A 69 -2.51 25.30 -20.68
N ALA A 70 -2.15 26.34 -21.43
CA ALA A 70 -2.83 27.63 -21.41
C ALA A 70 -4.33 27.51 -21.79
N SER A 71 -4.66 26.75 -22.86
CA SER A 71 -6.05 26.49 -23.25
C SER A 71 -6.79 25.65 -22.21
N LEU A 72 -6.13 24.67 -21.58
CA LEU A 72 -6.73 23.80 -20.57
C LEU A 72 -7.05 24.55 -19.27
N TYR A 73 -6.27 25.57 -18.89
CA TYR A 73 -6.53 26.35 -17.66
C TYR A 73 -7.50 27.53 -17.88
N SER A 74 -7.61 28.02 -19.12
CA SER A 74 -8.53 29.09 -19.51
C SER A 74 -10.00 28.66 -19.51
N ASP A 75 -10.92 29.61 -19.33
CA ASP A 75 -12.34 29.37 -19.52
C ASP A 75 -12.65 29.17 -21.01
N PHE A 76 -12.87 27.92 -21.39
CA PHE A 76 -13.23 27.52 -22.75
C PHE A 76 -14.75 27.35 -22.97
N ARG A 77 -15.64 27.79 -22.04
CA ARG A 77 -17.11 27.70 -22.21
C ARG A 77 -17.59 28.29 -23.55
N SER A 78 -17.00 29.41 -23.98
CA SER A 78 -17.30 30.07 -25.25
C SER A 78 -16.95 29.24 -26.50
N GLN A 79 -16.05 28.26 -26.39
CA GLN A 79 -15.67 27.39 -27.50
C GLN A 79 -16.82 26.45 -27.89
N LEU A 80 -17.75 26.12 -26.99
CA LEU A 80 -18.86 25.19 -27.30
C LEU A 80 -19.69 25.61 -28.53
N GLY A 81 -19.85 26.90 -28.78
CA GLY A 81 -20.59 27.44 -29.94
C GLY A 81 -19.73 27.84 -31.15
N VAL A 82 -18.40 27.78 -31.05
CA VAL A 82 -17.46 28.32 -32.06
C VAL A 82 -16.45 27.27 -32.55
N ASN A 83 -16.05 26.36 -31.67
CA ASN A 83 -15.18 25.22 -31.91
C ASN A 83 -15.55 24.08 -30.93
N PRO A 84 -16.65 23.35 -31.20
CA PRO A 84 -17.13 22.29 -30.32
C PRO A 84 -16.11 21.14 -30.17
N ASP A 85 -15.28 20.89 -31.18
CA ASP A 85 -14.22 19.86 -31.11
C ASP A 85 -13.12 20.28 -30.14
N GLY A 86 -12.71 21.55 -30.16
CA GLY A 86 -11.77 22.13 -29.19
C GLY A 86 -12.31 22.09 -27.76
N TYR A 87 -13.59 22.41 -27.57
CA TYR A 87 -14.28 22.26 -26.28
C TYR A 87 -14.26 20.80 -25.79
N ASN A 88 -14.73 19.86 -26.61
CA ASN A 88 -14.81 18.44 -26.24
C ASN A 88 -13.43 17.84 -25.97
N ALA A 89 -12.41 18.20 -26.76
CA ALA A 89 -11.04 17.76 -26.53
C ALA A 89 -10.42 18.35 -25.24
N ASN A 90 -10.84 19.54 -24.81
CA ASN A 90 -10.41 20.11 -23.53
C ASN A 90 -11.09 19.40 -22.35
N VAL A 91 -12.40 19.13 -22.42
CA VAL A 91 -13.11 18.39 -21.38
C VAL A 91 -12.59 16.95 -21.26
N ALA A 92 -12.45 16.23 -22.38
CA ALA A 92 -11.96 14.85 -22.37
C ALA A 92 -10.55 14.73 -21.76
N ALA A 93 -9.67 15.71 -22.00
CA ALA A 93 -8.35 15.77 -21.38
C ALA A 93 -8.44 15.96 -19.85
N TRP A 94 -9.32 16.82 -19.36
CA TRP A 94 -9.56 17.00 -17.93
C TRP A 94 -10.25 15.80 -17.28
N ASN A 95 -11.27 15.20 -17.90
CA ASN A 95 -11.97 14.02 -17.37
C ASN A 95 -11.03 12.81 -17.27
N LYS A 96 -10.14 12.62 -18.26
CA LYS A 96 -9.06 11.64 -18.16
C LYS A 96 -8.12 11.97 -17.00
N ALA A 97 -7.55 13.17 -16.98
CA ALA A 97 -6.57 13.58 -15.96
C ALA A 97 -7.12 13.44 -14.53
N LEU A 98 -8.36 13.85 -14.30
CA LEU A 98 -9.04 13.75 -13.01
C LEU A 98 -9.38 12.29 -12.64
N GLY A 99 -9.84 11.48 -13.59
CA GLY A 99 -10.14 10.07 -13.35
C GLY A 99 -8.88 9.23 -13.05
N ASP A 100 -7.82 9.45 -13.82
CA ASP A 100 -6.56 8.73 -13.63
C ASP A 100 -5.80 9.24 -12.39
N ALA A 101 -5.93 10.53 -12.02
CA ALA A 101 -5.43 11.07 -10.74
C ALA A 101 -6.23 10.60 -9.50
N ALA A 102 -7.55 10.42 -9.62
CA ALA A 102 -8.34 9.76 -8.58
C ALA A 102 -7.84 8.33 -8.35
N ARG A 103 -7.66 7.56 -9.43
CA ARG A 103 -7.13 6.19 -9.39
C ARG A 103 -5.73 6.10 -8.77
N ALA A 104 -4.88 7.10 -9.02
CA ALA A 104 -3.56 7.21 -8.42
C ALA A 104 -3.57 7.61 -6.92
N GLY A 105 -4.73 8.00 -6.36
CA GLY A 105 -4.85 8.41 -4.96
C GLY A 105 -4.29 9.80 -4.66
N VAL A 106 -4.00 10.62 -5.68
CA VAL A 106 -3.35 11.94 -5.51
C VAL A 106 -4.32 13.12 -5.45
N ILE A 107 -5.62 12.87 -5.64
CA ILE A 107 -6.66 13.89 -5.42
C ILE A 107 -6.88 14.07 -3.91
N PRO A 108 -6.82 15.30 -3.38
CA PRO A 108 -7.01 15.55 -1.96
C PRO A 108 -8.47 15.32 -1.55
N ALA A 109 -8.66 14.69 -0.39
CA ALA A 109 -9.91 14.67 0.34
C ALA A 109 -9.68 15.02 1.82
N GLN A 110 -10.76 15.38 2.52
CA GLN A 110 -10.68 15.88 3.89
C GLN A 110 -9.95 14.93 4.85
N GLY A 111 -9.24 15.52 5.83
CA GLY A 111 -8.56 14.76 6.88
C GLY A 111 -7.30 14.02 6.45
N ASN A 112 -6.64 14.45 5.36
CA ASN A 112 -5.49 13.75 4.76
C ASN A 112 -5.86 12.33 4.32
N SER A 113 -7.07 12.17 3.79
CA SER A 113 -7.54 10.94 3.14
C SER A 113 -7.53 11.10 1.62
N HIS A 114 -7.63 9.98 0.91
CA HIS A 114 -7.78 9.94 -0.54
C HIS A 114 -8.96 9.02 -0.91
N HIS A 115 -9.49 9.20 -2.11
CA HIS A 115 -10.62 8.45 -2.66
C HIS A 115 -10.31 8.05 -4.11
N LEU A 116 -10.55 6.79 -4.47
CA LEU A 116 -10.16 6.26 -5.80
C LEU A 116 -11.33 6.23 -6.80
N LEU A 117 -12.56 6.12 -6.31
CA LEU A 117 -13.79 6.03 -7.10
C LEU A 117 -14.61 7.33 -7.09
N ASN A 118 -14.22 8.32 -6.28
CA ASN A 118 -14.89 9.61 -6.22
C ASN A 118 -13.93 10.79 -6.02
N ILE A 119 -14.39 11.98 -6.42
CA ILE A 119 -13.63 13.24 -6.44
C ILE A 119 -14.43 14.30 -5.66
N GLN A 120 -13.79 14.95 -4.69
CA GLN A 120 -14.35 16.09 -3.99
C GLN A 120 -14.07 17.38 -4.78
N ALA A 121 -15.08 17.91 -5.46
CA ALA A 121 -15.02 19.23 -6.08
C ALA A 121 -15.08 20.33 -5.00
N GLY A 122 -14.34 21.43 -5.22
CA GLY A 122 -14.33 22.59 -4.33
C GLY A 122 -13.00 23.36 -4.35
N ASP A 123 -12.83 24.26 -3.38
CA ASP A 123 -11.64 25.12 -3.25
C ASP A 123 -10.34 24.34 -2.98
N GLU A 124 -10.42 23.15 -2.38
CA GLU A 124 -9.26 22.30 -2.09
C GLU A 124 -8.67 21.68 -3.36
N LEU A 125 -9.53 21.09 -4.21
CA LEU A 125 -9.17 20.63 -5.55
C LEU A 125 -8.63 21.77 -6.43
N LEU A 126 -9.27 22.94 -6.39
CA LEU A 126 -8.82 24.15 -7.10
C LEU A 126 -7.47 24.68 -6.61
N ARG A 127 -7.15 24.54 -5.31
CA ARG A 127 -5.86 24.90 -4.73
C ARG A 127 -4.77 23.89 -5.12
N ALA A 128 -5.08 22.59 -5.08
CA ALA A 128 -4.15 21.55 -5.50
C ALA A 128 -3.80 21.67 -6.99
N LEU A 129 -4.76 22.05 -7.84
CA LEU A 129 -4.55 22.31 -9.27
C LEU A 129 -4.01 23.72 -9.58
N GLN A 130 -3.49 24.48 -8.62
CA GLN A 130 -3.00 25.84 -8.86
C GLN A 130 -1.60 25.85 -9.49
N HIS A 131 -1.51 26.09 -10.80
CA HIS A 131 -0.25 26.13 -11.54
C HIS A 131 0.47 27.48 -11.41
N PRO A 132 1.79 27.52 -11.11
CA PRO A 132 2.52 28.78 -10.87
C PRO A 132 2.45 29.84 -11.98
N GLN A 133 2.35 29.43 -13.26
CA GLN A 133 2.25 30.37 -14.40
C GLN A 133 0.81 30.61 -14.90
N TYR A 134 -0.17 29.76 -14.52
CA TYR A 134 -1.53 29.79 -15.09
C TYR A 134 -2.64 29.97 -14.04
N GLY A 135 -2.29 30.04 -12.75
CA GLY A 135 -3.24 30.19 -11.67
C GLY A 135 -4.08 28.91 -11.48
N ARG A 136 -5.33 29.09 -11.06
CA ARG A 136 -6.29 27.99 -10.88
C ARG A 136 -7.05 27.75 -12.20
N PRO A 137 -7.37 26.49 -12.56
CA PRO A 137 -8.10 26.19 -13.78
C PRO A 137 -9.55 26.70 -13.70
N THR A 138 -9.86 27.72 -14.49
CA THR A 138 -11.18 28.38 -14.51
C THR A 138 -12.26 27.57 -15.22
N CYS A 139 -11.85 26.56 -16.00
CA CYS A 139 -12.74 25.69 -16.76
C CYS A 139 -13.48 24.62 -15.95
N LEU A 140 -13.05 24.30 -14.72
CA LEU A 140 -13.57 23.12 -14.00
C LEU A 140 -15.10 23.08 -13.84
N PRO A 141 -15.84 24.18 -13.61
CA PRO A 141 -17.30 24.15 -13.60
C PRO A 141 -17.92 23.59 -14.90
N ALA A 142 -17.31 23.89 -16.05
CA ALA A 142 -17.74 23.35 -17.34
C ALA A 142 -17.36 21.88 -17.52
N VAL A 143 -16.17 21.48 -17.06
CA VAL A 143 -15.69 20.09 -17.06
C VAL A 143 -16.63 19.20 -16.24
N PHE A 144 -16.91 19.55 -14.97
CA PHE A 144 -17.81 18.78 -14.12
C PHE A 144 -19.26 18.76 -14.63
N HIS A 145 -19.76 19.88 -15.17
CA HIS A 145 -21.09 19.92 -15.80
C HIS A 145 -21.18 18.94 -16.98
N ASP A 146 -20.22 18.97 -17.90
CA ASP A 146 -20.22 18.13 -19.11
C ASP A 146 -19.96 16.66 -18.77
N ALA A 147 -19.08 16.35 -17.81
CA ALA A 147 -18.87 15.01 -17.28
C ALA A 147 -20.15 14.39 -16.67
N VAL A 148 -20.93 15.19 -15.93
CA VAL A 148 -22.24 14.75 -15.40
C VAL A 148 -23.28 14.62 -16.51
N SER A 149 -23.32 15.56 -17.45
CA SER A 149 -24.23 15.51 -18.60
C SER A 149 -23.99 14.30 -19.52
N LYS A 150 -22.75 13.82 -19.61
CA LYS A 150 -22.35 12.63 -20.39
C LYS A 150 -22.38 11.33 -19.57
N LYS A 151 -22.74 11.39 -18.28
CA LYS A 151 -22.63 10.29 -17.30
C LYS A 151 -21.20 9.72 -17.11
N GLU A 152 -20.15 10.46 -17.46
CA GLU A 152 -18.77 10.06 -17.13
C GLU A 152 -18.51 10.20 -15.62
N MET A 153 -19.18 11.17 -14.99
CA MET A 153 -19.28 11.33 -13.54
C MET A 153 -20.74 11.40 -13.07
N MET A 154 -21.00 11.15 -11.79
CA MET A 154 -22.33 11.29 -11.18
C MET A 154 -22.22 11.84 -9.75
N PRO A 155 -23.11 12.74 -9.28
CA PRO A 155 -23.13 13.15 -7.87
C PRO A 155 -23.27 11.94 -6.93
N LEU A 156 -22.46 11.88 -5.87
CA LEU A 156 -22.39 10.73 -4.96
C LEU A 156 -23.74 10.40 -4.31
N HIS A 157 -24.52 11.40 -3.95
CA HIS A 157 -25.86 11.20 -3.37
C HIS A 157 -26.80 10.54 -4.39
N ASP A 158 -26.88 11.08 -5.61
CA ASP A 158 -27.70 10.55 -6.69
C ASP A 158 -27.28 9.12 -7.06
N TYR A 159 -25.96 8.86 -7.13
CA TYR A 159 -25.41 7.53 -7.39
C TYR A 159 -25.81 6.50 -6.32
N LEU A 160 -25.74 6.87 -5.04
CA LEU A 160 -26.06 5.98 -3.91
C LEU A 160 -27.58 5.79 -3.71
N THR A 161 -28.40 6.76 -4.11
CA THR A 161 -29.87 6.72 -3.93
C THR A 161 -30.63 6.22 -5.16
N ALA A 162 -30.02 6.17 -6.34
CA ALA A 162 -30.67 5.70 -7.57
C ALA A 162 -31.21 4.24 -7.42
N PRO A 163 -32.54 4.02 -7.52
CA PRO A 163 -33.16 2.72 -7.26
C PRO A 163 -33.01 1.72 -8.41
N THR A 164 -32.50 2.16 -9.56
CA THR A 164 -32.33 1.36 -10.78
C THR A 164 -30.96 1.60 -11.39
N SER A 165 -30.47 0.61 -12.14
CA SER A 165 -29.21 0.68 -12.91
C SER A 165 -29.07 1.98 -13.70
N ILE A 166 -27.90 2.63 -13.58
CA ILE A 166 -27.59 3.92 -14.21
C ILE A 166 -27.46 3.85 -15.73
N TYR A 167 -27.22 2.64 -16.27
CA TYR A 167 -27.09 2.37 -17.70
C TYR A 167 -28.44 2.07 -18.38
N LYS A 168 -29.53 1.84 -17.62
CA LYS A 168 -30.86 1.56 -18.20
C LYS A 168 -31.53 2.85 -18.66
N THR A 169 -31.61 3.02 -19.97
CA THR A 169 -32.41 4.07 -20.62
C THR A 169 -33.90 3.71 -20.57
N SER A 170 -34.54 3.95 -19.43
CA SER A 170 -35.98 3.72 -19.24
C SER A 170 -36.81 4.63 -20.17
N TRP A 171 -37.71 4.03 -20.94
CA TRP A 171 -38.69 4.76 -21.77
C TRP A 171 -39.82 5.40 -20.93
N VAL A 172 -40.02 4.94 -19.70
CA VAL A 172 -40.99 5.52 -18.75
C VAL A 172 -40.43 6.83 -18.17
N PRO A 173 -41.19 7.94 -18.18
CA PRO A 173 -40.78 9.22 -17.58
C PRO A 173 -40.90 9.22 -16.05
N THR A 174 -40.16 8.34 -15.37
CA THR A 174 -39.88 8.46 -13.92
C THR A 174 -38.84 9.55 -13.66
N PRO A 175 -38.72 10.11 -12.43
CA PRO A 175 -38.50 11.54 -12.26
C PRO A 175 -37.05 12.02 -12.46
N TRP A 176 -36.64 12.16 -13.73
CA TRP A 176 -35.38 12.84 -14.12
C TRP A 176 -35.28 14.30 -13.62
N GLY A 177 -36.38 14.87 -13.10
CA GLY A 177 -36.40 16.16 -12.41
C GLY A 177 -35.59 16.22 -11.10
N VAL A 178 -35.24 15.10 -10.45
CA VAL A 178 -34.37 15.17 -9.24
C VAL A 178 -32.91 15.45 -9.56
N LEU A 179 -32.41 15.08 -10.75
CA LEU A 179 -31.10 15.55 -11.23
C LEU A 179 -31.08 17.09 -11.31
N GLN A 180 -32.17 17.71 -11.79
CA GLN A 180 -32.32 19.17 -11.75
C GLN A 180 -32.47 19.76 -10.34
N TRP A 181 -32.79 18.96 -9.31
CA TRP A 181 -32.86 19.45 -7.93
C TRP A 181 -31.49 19.44 -7.25
N GLY A 182 -30.75 18.33 -7.36
CA GLY A 182 -29.35 18.24 -6.90
C GLY A 182 -28.45 19.27 -7.62
N LEU A 183 -28.55 19.36 -8.94
CA LEU A 183 -27.81 20.34 -9.74
C LEU A 183 -28.23 21.80 -9.49
N ARG A 184 -29.41 22.05 -8.91
CA ARG A 184 -29.83 23.39 -8.44
C ARG A 184 -29.23 23.75 -7.09
N GLN A 185 -29.20 22.82 -6.13
CA GLN A 185 -28.55 23.05 -4.82
C GLN A 185 -27.03 23.20 -4.96
N ILE A 186 -26.41 22.49 -5.90
CA ILE A 186 -24.98 22.59 -6.23
C ILE A 186 -24.72 23.72 -7.27
N GLY A 187 -25.75 24.46 -7.71
CA GLY A 187 -25.60 25.64 -8.58
C GLY A 187 -25.10 25.38 -10.01
N VAL A 188 -24.96 24.12 -10.42
CA VAL A 188 -24.44 23.70 -11.73
C VAL A 188 -25.50 23.84 -12.84
N LEU A 189 -26.80 23.87 -12.50
CA LEU A 189 -27.88 23.98 -13.50
C LEU A 189 -29.07 24.81 -12.94
N GLY A 190 -28.83 26.10 -12.69
CA GLY A 190 -29.72 26.98 -11.90
C GLY A 190 -30.32 28.22 -12.57
N GLN A 191 -29.62 28.89 -13.50
CA GLN A 191 -30.08 30.09 -14.23
C GLN A 191 -29.38 30.20 -15.60
N PRO A 192 -29.79 31.12 -16.51
CA PRO A 192 -29.05 31.40 -17.75
C PRO A 192 -27.73 32.12 -17.43
N GLY A 193 -26.75 31.32 -17.04
CA GLY A 193 -25.46 31.74 -16.52
C GLY A 193 -24.89 30.60 -15.68
N PHE A 194 -23.90 29.88 -16.23
CA PHE A 194 -23.09 28.94 -15.47
C PHE A 194 -22.43 29.69 -14.31
N GLY A 195 -22.57 29.19 -13.08
CA GLY A 195 -21.89 29.80 -11.94
C GLY A 195 -20.36 29.79 -12.14
N ASP A 196 -19.71 30.95 -12.04
CA ASP A 196 -18.26 31.12 -12.22
C ASP A 196 -17.41 30.51 -11.07
N LYS A 197 -18.02 29.69 -10.21
CA LYS A 197 -17.37 29.05 -9.07
C LYS A 197 -17.69 27.55 -9.07
N LEU A 198 -16.66 26.73 -8.87
CA LEU A 198 -16.83 25.30 -8.65
C LEU A 198 -17.48 25.09 -7.28
N ALA A 199 -18.75 24.67 -7.28
CA ALA A 199 -19.46 24.36 -6.05
C ALA A 199 -18.90 23.10 -5.37
N VAL A 200 -19.08 23.01 -4.06
CA VAL A 200 -18.61 21.86 -3.27
C VAL A 200 -19.55 20.67 -3.50
N GLY A 201 -19.00 19.53 -3.90
CA GLY A 201 -19.77 18.32 -4.15
C GLY A 201 -18.88 17.11 -4.43
N ASN A 202 -19.35 15.91 -4.09
CA ASN A 202 -18.62 14.67 -4.32
C ASN A 202 -19.15 14.00 -5.59
N PHE A 203 -18.25 13.67 -6.52
CA PHE A 203 -18.59 13.12 -7.84
C PHE A 203 -17.92 11.76 -8.03
N VAL A 204 -18.73 10.74 -8.29
CA VAL A 204 -18.32 9.36 -8.55
C VAL A 204 -17.84 9.22 -9.99
N VAL A 205 -16.70 8.56 -10.21
CA VAL A 205 -16.03 8.41 -11.53
C VAL A 205 -16.32 7.02 -12.10
N LEU A 206 -17.28 6.90 -13.01
CA LEU A 206 -17.80 5.58 -13.44
C LEU A 206 -16.71 4.67 -14.01
N LYS A 207 -15.82 5.20 -14.86
CA LYS A 207 -14.69 4.47 -15.47
C LYS A 207 -13.74 3.84 -14.45
N ASN A 208 -13.60 4.40 -13.25
CA ASN A 208 -12.78 3.79 -12.19
C ASN A 208 -13.52 2.65 -11.50
N ILE A 209 -14.83 2.77 -11.30
CA ILE A 209 -15.66 1.69 -10.74
C ILE A 209 -15.71 0.51 -11.72
N GLU A 210 -15.88 0.78 -13.01
CA GLU A 210 -15.92 -0.24 -14.07
C GLU A 210 -14.65 -1.10 -14.09
N VAL A 211 -13.47 -0.46 -13.98
CA VAL A 211 -12.18 -1.16 -13.91
C VAL A 211 -12.01 -1.89 -12.58
N ALA A 212 -12.31 -1.25 -11.44
CA ALA A 212 -12.22 -1.88 -10.13
C ALA A 212 -13.11 -3.12 -10.04
N ALA A 213 -14.36 -3.02 -10.51
CA ALA A 213 -15.33 -4.11 -10.49
C ALA A 213 -14.91 -5.25 -11.43
N GLY A 214 -14.39 -4.92 -12.62
CA GLY A 214 -13.83 -5.92 -13.53
C GLY A 214 -12.71 -6.72 -12.88
N GLU A 215 -11.75 -6.04 -12.24
CA GLU A 215 -10.60 -6.71 -11.63
C GLU A 215 -10.93 -7.45 -10.33
N ILE A 216 -11.84 -6.94 -9.49
CA ILE A 216 -12.39 -7.68 -8.33
C ILE A 216 -13.07 -8.98 -8.81
N LEU A 217 -13.83 -8.95 -9.91
CA LEU A 217 -14.48 -10.13 -10.46
C LEU A 217 -13.50 -11.09 -11.13
N ASN A 218 -12.45 -10.60 -11.80
CA ASN A 218 -11.35 -11.43 -12.30
C ASN A 218 -10.69 -12.22 -11.16
N GLN A 219 -10.35 -11.54 -10.07
CA GLN A 219 -9.69 -12.14 -8.91
C GLN A 219 -10.63 -13.10 -8.17
N MET A 220 -11.90 -12.72 -7.97
CA MET A 220 -12.93 -13.60 -7.40
C MET A 220 -13.22 -14.85 -8.27
N GLY A 221 -13.00 -14.76 -9.58
CA GLY A 221 -13.07 -15.90 -10.50
C GLY A 221 -12.15 -17.07 -10.15
N SER A 222 -11.07 -16.83 -9.38
CA SER A 222 -10.15 -17.87 -8.94
C SER A 222 -10.58 -18.64 -7.68
N HIS A 223 -11.53 -18.11 -6.89
CA HIS A 223 -12.02 -18.76 -5.67
C HIS A 223 -13.08 -19.82 -6.00
N ALA A 224 -12.77 -21.10 -5.79
CA ALA A 224 -13.66 -22.22 -6.12
C ALA A 224 -14.82 -22.38 -5.13
N SER A 225 -14.53 -22.45 -3.82
CA SER A 225 -15.52 -22.77 -2.78
C SER A 225 -16.58 -21.67 -2.59
N ALA A 226 -17.80 -22.10 -2.25
CA ALA A 226 -18.91 -21.21 -1.89
C ALA A 226 -18.63 -20.37 -0.63
N VAL A 227 -17.84 -20.88 0.32
CA VAL A 227 -17.51 -20.15 1.57
C VAL A 227 -16.50 -19.03 1.32
N ASP A 228 -15.55 -19.22 0.42
CA ASP A 228 -14.50 -18.24 0.10
C ASP A 228 -15.05 -16.99 -0.62
N ARG A 229 -16.29 -17.10 -1.14
CA ARG A 229 -17.12 -16.05 -1.75
C ARG A 229 -17.93 -15.22 -0.74
N ILE A 230 -17.90 -15.60 0.54
CA ILE A 230 -18.62 -14.92 1.63
C ILE A 230 -17.61 -14.15 2.49
N LEU A 231 -17.64 -12.82 2.40
CA LEU A 231 -16.66 -11.92 3.00
C LEU A 231 -17.29 -10.95 3.99
N THR A 232 -16.55 -10.56 5.02
CA THR A 232 -16.86 -9.33 5.76
C THR A 232 -16.42 -8.11 4.95
N ARG A 233 -16.96 -6.94 5.28
CA ARG A 233 -16.46 -5.65 4.76
C ARG A 233 -14.97 -5.39 5.06
N SER A 234 -14.43 -6.00 6.12
CA SER A 234 -13.02 -5.90 6.52
C SER A 234 -12.13 -6.78 5.63
N GLU A 235 -12.48 -8.06 5.48
CA GLU A 235 -11.75 -9.01 4.61
C GLU A 235 -11.84 -8.59 3.12
N PHE A 236 -12.98 -8.02 2.67
CA PHE A 236 -13.10 -7.45 1.33
C PHE A 236 -12.06 -6.35 1.08
N LEU A 237 -11.92 -5.39 2.00
CA LEU A 237 -10.88 -4.35 1.88
C LEU A 237 -9.48 -4.96 1.96
N LYS A 238 -9.21 -5.86 2.92
CA LYS A 238 -7.92 -6.54 3.04
C LYS A 238 -7.50 -7.33 1.80
N ARG A 239 -8.46 -7.80 0.98
CA ARG A 239 -8.21 -8.51 -0.29
C ARG A 239 -8.15 -7.59 -1.51
N TYR A 240 -8.92 -6.50 -1.52
CA TYR A 240 -9.16 -5.68 -2.73
C TYR A 240 -8.83 -4.18 -2.59
N ASP A 241 -8.29 -3.70 -1.48
CA ASP A 241 -7.96 -2.28 -1.27
C ASP A 241 -7.05 -1.70 -2.37
N LYS A 242 -6.08 -2.49 -2.81
CA LYS A 242 -5.05 -2.12 -3.80
C LYS A 242 -5.40 -2.47 -5.24
N VAL A 243 -6.63 -2.93 -5.50
CA VAL A 243 -7.04 -3.46 -6.82
C VAL A 243 -6.92 -2.44 -7.97
N LEU A 244 -7.01 -1.14 -7.66
CA LEU A 244 -6.78 -0.06 -8.63
C LEU A 244 -5.34 0.48 -8.64
N ASN A 245 -4.61 0.35 -7.54
CA ASN A 245 -3.29 0.94 -7.33
C ASN A 245 -2.58 0.27 -6.14
N PRO A 246 -1.44 -0.40 -6.32
CA PRO A 246 -0.65 -0.97 -5.22
C PRO A 246 -0.21 0.04 -4.15
N GLY A 247 -0.09 1.32 -4.51
CA GLY A 247 0.34 2.41 -3.63
C GLY A 247 -0.80 3.17 -2.92
N ALA A 248 -2.07 2.92 -3.24
CA ALA A 248 -3.20 3.62 -2.61
C ALA A 248 -4.39 2.68 -2.37
N ALA A 249 -4.86 2.63 -1.12
CA ALA A 249 -5.97 1.77 -0.70
C ALA A 249 -7.35 2.40 -0.99
N LEU A 250 -8.34 1.59 -1.36
CA LEU A 250 -9.76 1.97 -1.40
C LEU A 250 -10.24 2.43 -0.02
N SER A 251 -10.97 3.55 0.02
CA SER A 251 -11.58 4.05 1.25
C SER A 251 -12.92 3.35 1.59
N SER A 252 -13.42 3.54 2.81
CA SER A 252 -14.78 3.11 3.20
C SER A 252 -15.89 3.72 2.34
N ASN A 253 -15.66 4.90 1.73
CA ASN A 253 -16.57 5.51 0.76
C ASN A 253 -16.53 4.78 -0.58
N ASP A 254 -15.32 4.47 -1.07
CA ASP A 254 -15.13 3.68 -2.28
C ASP A 254 -15.73 2.26 -2.14
N LEU A 255 -15.64 1.66 -0.94
CA LEU A 255 -16.30 0.39 -0.62
C LEU A 255 -17.83 0.46 -0.80
N ASN A 256 -18.48 1.55 -0.37
CA ASN A 256 -19.92 1.73 -0.59
C ASN A 256 -20.28 1.87 -2.07
N ILE A 257 -19.44 2.57 -2.84
CA ILE A 257 -19.61 2.80 -4.28
C ILE A 257 -19.47 1.48 -5.06
N ILE A 258 -18.44 0.67 -4.77
CA ILE A 258 -18.14 -0.57 -5.49
C ILE A 258 -19.12 -1.70 -5.18
N LEU A 259 -19.58 -1.83 -3.92
CA LEU A 259 -20.59 -2.84 -3.56
C LEU A 259 -21.93 -2.54 -4.23
N LEU A 260 -22.36 -1.27 -4.24
CA LEU A 260 -23.58 -0.88 -4.95
C LEU A 260 -23.47 -1.13 -6.46
N TYR A 261 -22.30 -0.93 -7.06
CA TYR A 261 -22.06 -1.26 -8.47
C TYR A 261 -22.17 -2.76 -8.75
N LEU A 262 -21.47 -3.58 -7.97
CA LEU A 262 -21.45 -5.04 -8.12
C LEU A 262 -22.85 -5.66 -7.94
N ALA A 263 -23.68 -5.10 -7.06
CA ALA A 263 -25.07 -5.54 -6.88
C ALA A 263 -26.03 -4.97 -7.94
N ARG A 264 -26.07 -3.65 -8.15
CA ARG A 264 -27.11 -2.97 -8.96
C ARG A 264 -26.82 -2.97 -10.46
N GLU A 265 -25.56 -2.86 -10.85
CA GLU A 265 -25.16 -2.74 -12.26
C GLU A 265 -24.67 -4.06 -12.85
N LYS A 266 -23.93 -4.87 -12.08
CA LYS A 266 -23.44 -6.18 -12.51
C LYS A 266 -24.35 -7.35 -12.11
N GLY A 267 -24.95 -7.30 -10.92
CA GLY A 267 -25.78 -8.41 -10.41
C GLY A 267 -24.93 -9.63 -10.00
N GLU A 268 -23.76 -9.38 -9.41
CA GLU A 268 -22.78 -10.42 -9.03
C GLU A 268 -22.73 -10.69 -7.53
N ILE A 269 -23.25 -9.77 -6.69
CA ILE A 269 -23.24 -9.90 -5.24
C ILE A 269 -24.58 -9.57 -4.60
N SER A 270 -24.84 -10.20 -3.46
CA SER A 270 -25.69 -9.67 -2.39
C SER A 270 -24.79 -9.05 -1.31
N TYR A 271 -25.23 -7.98 -0.65
CA TYR A 271 -24.52 -7.44 0.52
C TYR A 271 -25.49 -6.84 1.55
N ASN A 272 -25.06 -6.81 2.81
CA ASN A 272 -25.75 -6.12 3.90
C ASN A 272 -24.76 -5.19 4.66
N ALA A 273 -25.07 -4.80 5.90
CA ALA A 273 -24.22 -3.92 6.70
C ALA A 273 -22.86 -4.53 7.11
N GLN A 274 -22.72 -5.87 7.11
CA GLN A 274 -21.55 -6.60 7.60
C GLN A 274 -20.98 -7.58 6.57
N THR A 275 -21.86 -8.32 5.89
CA THR A 275 -21.57 -9.47 5.04
C THR A 275 -21.75 -9.12 3.56
N ILE A 276 -20.88 -9.68 2.72
CA ILE A 276 -20.88 -9.58 1.25
C ILE A 276 -20.80 -11.01 0.71
N LYS A 277 -21.74 -11.40 -0.16
CA LYS A 277 -21.80 -12.74 -0.76
C LYS A 277 -21.78 -12.61 -2.27
N PHE A 278 -20.72 -13.10 -2.90
CA PHE A 278 -20.66 -13.24 -4.36
C PHE A 278 -21.44 -14.49 -4.79
N LYS A 279 -22.13 -14.39 -5.93
CA LYS A 279 -22.78 -15.56 -6.54
C LYS A 279 -21.75 -16.61 -6.95
N THR A 280 -22.17 -17.88 -7.05
CA THR A 280 -21.38 -18.94 -7.69
C THR A 280 -21.51 -18.86 -9.22
N SER A 281 -20.69 -19.63 -9.97
CA SER A 281 -20.86 -19.72 -11.42
C SER A 281 -22.10 -20.53 -11.84
N SER A 282 -22.68 -21.30 -10.92
CA SER A 282 -23.93 -22.07 -11.08
C SER A 282 -25.18 -21.20 -10.86
N GLU A 283 -25.05 -20.07 -10.14
CA GLU A 283 -26.15 -19.15 -9.84
C GLU A 283 -26.41 -18.12 -10.96
N PRO A 284 -27.63 -18.05 -11.54
CA PRO A 284 -27.96 -17.02 -12.53
C PRO A 284 -28.17 -15.61 -11.93
N ARG A 285 -28.36 -15.52 -10.60
CA ARG A 285 -28.48 -14.30 -9.80
C ARG A 285 -28.02 -14.61 -8.37
N PRO A 286 -27.39 -13.65 -7.66
CA PRO A 286 -26.93 -13.86 -6.29
C PRO A 286 -28.09 -14.19 -5.35
N LEU A 287 -27.92 -15.21 -4.53
CA LEU A 287 -28.84 -15.56 -3.46
C LEU A 287 -28.86 -14.49 -2.35
N PRO A 288 -29.95 -14.37 -1.57
CA PRO A 288 -29.98 -13.54 -0.37
C PRO A 288 -28.97 -14.05 0.68
N ILE A 289 -28.45 -13.14 1.50
CA ILE A 289 -27.55 -13.48 2.61
C ILE A 289 -28.36 -14.09 3.76
N THR A 290 -27.93 -15.25 4.24
CA THR A 290 -28.54 -15.96 5.37
C THR A 290 -27.85 -15.65 6.71
N GLN A 291 -28.33 -16.25 7.79
CA GLN A 291 -27.69 -16.13 9.11
C GLN A 291 -26.37 -16.92 9.14
N GLU A 292 -26.34 -18.08 8.50
CA GLU A 292 -25.20 -18.97 8.35
C GLU A 292 -24.07 -18.28 7.56
N ASP A 293 -24.39 -17.64 6.43
CA ASP A 293 -23.44 -16.80 5.67
C ASP A 293 -22.75 -15.76 6.58
N THR A 294 -23.52 -15.12 7.45
CA THR A 294 -23.02 -14.07 8.34
C THR A 294 -22.18 -14.65 9.48
N ALA A 295 -22.54 -15.84 10.01
CA ALA A 295 -21.73 -16.56 10.99
C ALA A 295 -20.39 -17.03 10.39
N ILE A 296 -20.40 -17.56 9.16
CA ILE A 296 -19.21 -17.97 8.40
C ILE A 296 -18.26 -16.78 8.18
N ALA A 297 -18.81 -15.63 7.76
CA ALA A 297 -18.03 -14.41 7.61
C ALA A 297 -17.38 -13.97 8.94
N GLN A 298 -18.14 -13.99 10.05
CA GLN A 298 -17.65 -13.63 11.38
C GLN A 298 -16.62 -14.63 11.95
N LEU A 299 -16.74 -15.93 11.64
CA LEU A 299 -15.78 -16.97 11.98
C LEU A 299 -14.43 -16.70 11.31
N ARG A 300 -14.42 -16.44 10.00
CA ARG A 300 -13.20 -16.06 9.25
C ARG A 300 -12.55 -14.79 9.81
N ASP A 301 -13.37 -13.79 10.13
CA ASP A 301 -12.95 -12.54 10.77
C ASP A 301 -12.37 -12.77 12.18
N THR A 302 -12.74 -13.85 12.85
CA THR A 302 -12.28 -14.23 14.20
C THR A 302 -10.98 -15.03 14.14
N ILE A 303 -10.87 -16.01 13.24
CA ILE A 303 -9.61 -16.71 12.92
C ILE A 303 -8.50 -15.69 12.61
N ALA A 304 -8.78 -14.72 11.73
CA ALA A 304 -7.84 -13.66 11.40
C ALA A 304 -7.41 -12.81 12.60
N LYS A 305 -8.29 -12.58 13.59
CA LYS A 305 -7.98 -11.83 14.82
C LYS A 305 -7.21 -12.65 15.85
N VAL A 306 -7.40 -13.97 15.90
CA VAL A 306 -6.62 -14.88 16.76
C VAL A 306 -5.21 -15.04 16.18
N ASN A 307 -5.09 -15.34 14.89
CA ASN A 307 -3.79 -15.49 14.22
C ASN A 307 -2.95 -14.20 14.26
N ALA A 308 -3.58 -13.02 14.23
CA ALA A 308 -2.90 -11.74 14.43
C ALA A 308 -2.34 -11.52 15.86
N GLN A 309 -2.76 -12.31 16.85
CA GLN A 309 -2.22 -12.25 18.23
C GLN A 309 -1.03 -13.19 18.43
N ILE A 310 -0.89 -14.24 17.61
CA ILE A 310 0.17 -15.26 17.73
C ILE A 310 1.56 -14.62 17.58
N GLY A 311 1.81 -13.86 16.52
CA GLY A 311 3.10 -13.18 16.27
C GLY A 311 3.56 -12.30 17.44
N PRO A 312 2.75 -11.32 17.90
CA PRO A 312 3.07 -10.49 19.07
C PRO A 312 3.18 -11.23 20.41
N LEU A 313 2.75 -12.50 20.50
CA LEU A 313 3.03 -13.37 21.65
C LEU A 313 4.39 -14.08 21.49
N THR A 314 4.71 -14.60 20.31
CA THR A 314 6.05 -15.15 19.99
C THR A 314 7.16 -14.11 20.18
N ASP A 315 6.93 -12.85 19.77
CA ASP A 315 7.85 -11.73 20.01
C ASP A 315 8.07 -11.48 21.52
N LYS A 316 7.01 -11.63 22.33
CA LYS A 316 7.12 -11.51 23.80
C LYS A 316 7.90 -12.67 24.40
N VAL A 317 7.61 -13.92 24.03
CA VAL A 317 8.34 -15.11 24.49
C VAL A 317 9.84 -14.97 24.21
N THR A 318 10.22 -14.64 22.97
CA THR A 318 11.64 -14.46 22.59
C THR A 318 12.29 -13.27 23.31
N SER A 319 11.56 -12.17 23.55
CA SER A 319 12.07 -11.03 24.31
C SER A 319 12.28 -11.36 25.81
N ALA A 320 11.40 -12.18 26.40
CA ALA A 320 11.46 -12.59 27.79
C ALA A 320 12.56 -13.64 28.02
N ASP A 321 12.71 -14.61 27.11
CA ASP A 321 13.80 -15.59 27.11
C ASP A 321 15.18 -14.89 27.00
N ARG A 322 15.31 -13.89 26.11
CA ARG A 322 16.52 -13.04 26.06
C ARG A 322 16.76 -12.30 27.37
N ALA A 323 15.73 -11.64 27.92
CA ALA A 323 15.84 -10.89 29.17
C ALA A 323 16.19 -11.79 30.38
N ALA A 324 15.72 -13.04 30.38
CA ALA A 324 16.10 -14.04 31.38
C ALA A 324 17.59 -14.42 31.25
N ARG A 325 18.07 -14.74 30.05
CA ARG A 325 19.51 -15.02 29.80
C ARG A 325 20.41 -13.85 30.16
N GLU A 326 20.03 -12.62 29.82
CA GLU A 326 20.72 -11.40 30.24
C GLU A 326 20.77 -11.27 31.76
N ALA A 327 19.64 -11.53 32.46
CA ALA A 327 19.59 -11.45 33.92
C ALA A 327 20.42 -12.56 34.61
N VAL A 328 20.45 -13.79 34.07
CA VAL A 328 21.30 -14.89 34.57
C VAL A 328 22.78 -14.53 34.40
N THR A 329 23.21 -14.05 33.22
CA THR A 329 24.62 -13.67 32.99
C THR A 329 25.06 -12.49 33.89
N ALA A 330 24.15 -11.56 34.17
CA ALA A 330 24.33 -10.48 35.14
C ALA A 330 24.19 -10.91 36.63
N LYS A 331 23.91 -12.19 36.91
CA LYS A 331 23.64 -12.77 38.25
C LYS A 331 22.47 -12.13 39.00
N GLN A 332 21.52 -11.52 38.28
CA GLN A 332 20.36 -10.80 38.83
C GLN A 332 19.17 -11.76 39.03
N MET A 333 19.29 -12.75 39.94
CA MET A 333 18.36 -13.89 39.99
C MET A 333 16.89 -13.53 40.22
N VAL A 334 16.59 -12.46 40.96
CA VAL A 334 15.20 -11.95 41.12
C VAL A 334 14.63 -11.48 39.76
N ARG A 335 15.45 -10.82 38.94
CA ARG A 335 15.10 -10.38 37.58
C ARG A 335 15.03 -11.57 36.61
N ALA A 336 15.89 -12.57 36.77
CA ALA A 336 15.83 -13.81 35.99
C ALA A 336 14.51 -14.54 36.23
N LYS A 337 14.17 -14.85 37.50
CA LYS A 337 12.88 -15.45 37.85
C LYS A 337 11.69 -14.62 37.35
N ALA A 338 11.72 -13.30 37.46
CA ALA A 338 10.66 -12.43 36.93
C ALA A 338 10.52 -12.51 35.40
N ALA A 339 11.63 -12.57 34.66
CA ALA A 339 11.62 -12.76 33.21
C ALA A 339 11.11 -14.17 32.82
N LEU A 340 11.49 -15.22 33.55
CA LEU A 340 10.97 -16.58 33.35
C LEU A 340 9.47 -16.70 33.64
N ARG A 341 8.96 -16.09 34.72
CA ARG A 341 7.49 -15.98 34.95
C ARG A 341 6.80 -15.30 33.76
N SER A 342 7.38 -14.22 33.23
CA SER A 342 6.84 -13.51 32.07
C SER A 342 6.94 -14.31 30.76
N LYS A 343 7.94 -15.17 30.62
CA LYS A 343 8.10 -16.10 29.49
C LYS A 343 7.02 -17.17 29.55
N LYS A 344 6.91 -17.92 30.66
CA LYS A 344 5.94 -19.01 30.83
C LYS A 344 4.49 -18.54 30.68
N LEU A 345 4.15 -17.35 31.20
CA LEU A 345 2.85 -16.70 30.97
C LEU A 345 2.57 -16.41 29.48
N ALA A 346 3.59 -15.96 28.73
CA ALA A 346 3.46 -15.70 27.31
C ALA A 346 3.40 -17.00 26.48
N GLU A 347 4.06 -18.08 26.93
CA GLU A 347 4.04 -19.40 26.30
C GLU A 347 2.71 -20.12 26.50
N SER A 348 2.16 -20.16 27.72
CA SER A 348 0.80 -20.68 27.98
C SER A 348 -0.27 -19.92 27.19
N ALA A 349 -0.17 -18.58 27.16
CA ALA A 349 -1.04 -17.74 26.32
C ALA A 349 -0.85 -17.99 24.81
N LEU A 350 0.37 -18.29 24.34
CA LEU A 350 0.66 -18.62 22.94
C LEU A 350 0.09 -19.98 22.55
N ALA A 351 0.23 -21.00 23.41
CA ALA A 351 -0.37 -22.31 23.24
C ALA A 351 -1.89 -22.20 23.13
N GLN A 352 -2.56 -21.61 24.13
CA GLN A 352 -4.02 -21.43 24.13
C GLN A 352 -4.53 -20.68 22.89
N ARG A 353 -3.81 -19.67 22.40
CA ARG A 353 -4.19 -18.94 21.17
C ARG A 353 -3.99 -19.78 19.91
N THR A 354 -2.99 -20.65 19.88
CA THR A 354 -2.73 -21.56 18.76
C THR A 354 -3.76 -22.67 18.72
N ASP A 355 -4.12 -23.26 19.86
CA ASP A 355 -5.15 -24.30 19.95
C ASP A 355 -6.53 -23.77 19.54
N VAL A 356 -6.90 -22.57 20.02
CA VAL A 356 -8.15 -21.90 19.59
C VAL A 356 -8.12 -21.56 18.09
N ALA A 357 -6.98 -21.20 17.51
CA ALA A 357 -6.88 -21.00 16.06
C ALA A 357 -7.14 -22.31 15.31
N LEU A 358 -6.46 -23.41 15.68
CA LEU A 358 -6.61 -24.73 15.07
C LEU A 358 -8.05 -25.27 15.18
N GLN A 359 -8.71 -25.07 16.33
CA GLN A 359 -10.12 -25.43 16.52
C GLN A 359 -11.04 -24.65 15.56
N LEU A 360 -10.86 -23.33 15.46
CA LEU A 360 -11.68 -22.48 14.59
C LEU A 360 -11.42 -22.76 13.10
N GLU A 361 -10.18 -23.03 12.71
CA GLU A 361 -9.80 -23.42 11.34
C GLU A 361 -10.32 -24.81 10.98
N GLY A 362 -10.38 -25.75 11.93
CA GLY A 362 -11.06 -27.04 11.78
C GLY A 362 -12.56 -26.88 11.53
N VAL A 363 -13.27 -26.11 12.37
CA VAL A 363 -14.70 -25.82 12.20
C VAL A 363 -14.98 -25.10 10.87
N TYR A 364 -14.13 -24.15 10.48
CA TYR A 364 -14.22 -23.48 9.17
C TYR A 364 -14.05 -24.46 8.01
N SER A 365 -13.12 -25.42 8.12
CA SER A 365 -12.89 -26.45 7.10
C SER A 365 -14.09 -27.41 6.97
N SER A 366 -14.71 -27.81 8.07
CA SER A 366 -15.94 -28.61 8.06
C SER A 366 -17.13 -27.84 7.46
N LEU A 367 -17.27 -26.55 7.79
CA LEU A 367 -18.29 -25.68 7.18
C LEU A 367 -18.07 -25.50 5.67
N GLN A 368 -16.81 -25.40 5.24
CA GLN A 368 -16.47 -25.34 3.81
C GLN A 368 -16.88 -26.63 3.09
N GLN A 369 -16.52 -27.79 3.63
CA GLN A 369 -16.91 -29.10 3.07
C GLN A 369 -18.43 -29.27 2.98
N ALA A 370 -19.16 -28.86 4.03
CA ALA A 370 -20.63 -28.91 4.03
C ALA A 370 -21.25 -27.98 2.97
N ALA A 371 -20.72 -26.77 2.80
CA ALA A 371 -21.21 -25.82 1.78
C ALA A 371 -20.90 -26.29 0.35
N ASP A 372 -19.68 -26.77 0.10
CA ASP A 372 -19.27 -27.29 -1.20
C ASP A 372 -20.10 -28.56 -1.57
N GLN A 373 -20.43 -29.42 -0.58
CA GLN A 373 -21.32 -30.57 -0.77
C GLN A 373 -22.76 -30.16 -1.12
N VAL A 374 -23.28 -29.04 -0.57
CA VAL A 374 -24.61 -28.52 -0.96
C VAL A 374 -24.63 -28.04 -2.42
N GLU A 375 -23.56 -27.42 -2.92
CA GLU A 375 -23.46 -27.07 -4.35
C GLU A 375 -23.41 -28.32 -5.24
N ILE A 376 -22.66 -29.37 -4.84
CA ILE A 376 -22.65 -30.66 -5.54
C ILE A 376 -24.06 -31.27 -5.61
N VAL A 377 -24.81 -31.28 -4.50
CA VAL A 377 -26.18 -31.83 -4.44
C VAL A 377 -27.15 -31.06 -5.34
N GLU A 378 -27.08 -29.73 -5.40
CA GLU A 378 -27.94 -28.96 -6.32
C GLU A 378 -27.52 -29.15 -7.80
N ALA A 379 -26.22 -29.27 -8.09
CA ALA A 379 -25.73 -29.61 -9.43
C ALA A 379 -26.19 -31.01 -9.88
N MET A 380 -26.19 -32.00 -8.98
CA MET A 380 -26.79 -33.32 -9.20
C MET A 380 -28.30 -33.21 -9.44
N ARG A 381 -29.02 -32.38 -8.66
CA ARG A 381 -30.47 -32.16 -8.81
C ARG A 381 -30.82 -31.53 -10.16
N GLN A 382 -30.08 -30.51 -10.60
CA GLN A 382 -30.22 -29.90 -11.92
C GLN A 382 -29.92 -30.91 -13.04
N SER A 383 -28.88 -31.72 -12.87
CA SER A 383 -28.53 -32.80 -13.81
C SER A 383 -29.63 -33.85 -13.91
N ALA A 384 -30.23 -34.27 -12.79
CA ALA A 384 -31.37 -35.20 -12.77
C ALA A 384 -32.62 -34.63 -13.46
N VAL A 385 -32.89 -33.32 -13.31
CA VAL A 385 -33.97 -32.62 -14.04
C VAL A 385 -33.68 -32.56 -15.54
N ALA A 386 -32.45 -32.27 -15.95
CA ALA A 386 -32.04 -32.25 -17.35
C ALA A 386 -32.14 -33.65 -18.00
N LEU A 387 -31.64 -34.68 -17.31
CA LEU A 387 -31.75 -36.08 -17.73
C LEU A 387 -33.22 -36.53 -17.83
N LYS A 388 -34.07 -36.16 -16.86
CA LYS A 388 -35.51 -36.44 -16.92
C LYS A 388 -36.17 -35.76 -18.13
N GLY A 389 -35.82 -34.50 -18.40
CA GLY A 389 -36.31 -33.74 -19.55
C GLY A 389 -35.80 -34.27 -20.90
N LEU A 390 -34.62 -34.89 -20.94
CA LEU A 390 -34.10 -35.59 -22.12
C LEU A 390 -34.79 -36.95 -22.31
N ASN A 391 -34.93 -37.74 -21.25
CA ASN A 391 -35.60 -39.04 -21.28
C ASN A 391 -37.09 -38.92 -21.67
N GLN A 392 -37.77 -37.84 -21.23
CA GLN A 392 -39.11 -37.48 -21.68
C GLN A 392 -39.21 -37.10 -23.17
N LYS A 393 -38.12 -36.63 -23.79
CA LYS A 393 -38.06 -36.28 -25.22
C LYS A 393 -37.66 -37.46 -26.12
N VAL A 394 -36.94 -38.44 -25.59
CA VAL A 394 -36.60 -39.68 -26.31
C VAL A 394 -37.73 -40.69 -26.22
N GLY A 395 -38.35 -40.83 -25.04
CA GLY A 395 -39.45 -41.77 -24.77
C GLY A 395 -38.97 -43.22 -24.56
N GLY A 396 -39.62 -44.02 -23.71
CA GLY A 396 -40.71 -43.67 -22.80
C GLY A 396 -41.17 -44.86 -21.96
N ALA A 397 -41.92 -44.55 -20.88
CA ALA A 397 -42.75 -45.50 -20.14
C ALA A 397 -42.10 -46.75 -19.49
N GLU A 398 -40.90 -46.63 -18.90
CA GLU A 398 -40.58 -47.30 -17.61
C GLU A 398 -39.31 -46.74 -16.95
N GLY A 399 -39.15 -46.94 -15.63
CA GLY A 399 -37.80 -46.98 -15.01
C GLY A 399 -37.06 -45.70 -14.63
N VAL A 400 -37.68 -44.62 -14.12
CA VAL A 400 -36.94 -43.55 -13.41
C VAL A 400 -37.65 -43.11 -12.11
N SER A 401 -37.38 -43.83 -11.01
CA SER A 401 -37.81 -43.43 -9.66
C SER A 401 -36.72 -43.54 -8.59
N GLY A 402 -35.79 -44.51 -8.68
CA GLY A 402 -34.83 -44.80 -7.59
C GLY A 402 -33.68 -43.80 -7.37
N VAL A 403 -33.47 -42.84 -8.28
CA VAL A 403 -32.30 -41.93 -8.25
C VAL A 403 -32.45 -40.79 -7.22
N VAL A 404 -33.67 -40.53 -6.73
CA VAL A 404 -33.92 -39.47 -5.73
C VAL A 404 -33.78 -39.98 -4.30
N ASP A 405 -34.26 -41.18 -4.02
CA ASP A 405 -34.22 -41.75 -2.67
C ASP A 405 -32.80 -42.21 -2.29
N ALA A 406 -32.03 -42.74 -3.26
CA ALA A 406 -30.61 -43.06 -3.06
C ALA A 406 -29.72 -41.84 -2.71
N LEU A 407 -30.16 -40.60 -3.00
CA LEU A 407 -29.45 -39.37 -2.63
C LEU A 407 -29.84 -38.84 -1.24
N ARG A 408 -30.87 -39.42 -0.59
CA ARG A 408 -31.30 -39.04 0.77
C ARG A 408 -30.60 -39.83 1.87
N GLU A 409 -30.09 -41.00 1.55
CA GLU A 409 -29.50 -41.93 2.53
C GLU A 409 -28.06 -41.57 2.92
N GLU A 410 -27.41 -40.66 2.17
CA GLU A 410 -26.01 -40.25 2.33
C GLU A 410 -25.83 -38.76 2.68
N ILE A 411 -26.83 -38.15 3.32
CA ILE A 411 -26.80 -36.75 3.82
C ILE A 411 -26.91 -36.68 5.36
N ALA A 412 -27.08 -37.82 6.03
CA ALA A 412 -27.41 -37.91 7.46
C ALA A 412 -26.22 -38.17 8.40
N THR A 413 -25.11 -37.42 8.24
CA THR A 413 -23.92 -37.56 9.12
C THR A 413 -23.16 -36.24 9.33
N VAL A 414 -23.72 -35.32 10.13
CA VAL A 414 -23.01 -34.15 10.68
C VAL A 414 -23.44 -33.94 12.13
N ASP A 415 -22.83 -34.67 13.07
CA ASP A 415 -23.10 -34.51 14.51
C ASP A 415 -21.98 -35.15 15.37
N GLU A 416 -20.79 -34.54 15.46
CA GLU A 416 -19.83 -34.80 16.58
C GLU A 416 -18.68 -33.76 16.71
N ILE A 417 -18.99 -32.54 17.15
CA ILE A 417 -18.03 -31.72 17.93
C ILE A 417 -18.81 -31.08 19.10
N SER A 418 -18.82 -31.74 20.26
CA SER A 418 -19.41 -31.21 21.50
C SER A 418 -18.72 -31.80 22.74
N GLY A 419 -17.47 -31.37 22.93
CA GLY A 419 -16.65 -31.67 24.09
C GLY A 419 -15.45 -30.73 24.15
N ILE A 420 -14.84 -30.58 25.33
CA ILE A 420 -13.64 -29.73 25.57
C ILE A 420 -13.91 -28.22 25.39
N ILE A 421 -14.81 -27.67 26.22
CA ILE A 421 -14.69 -26.27 26.69
C ILE A 421 -14.74 -26.30 28.22
N ASN A 422 -13.60 -26.62 28.84
CA ASN A 422 -13.26 -26.29 30.23
C ASN A 422 -11.81 -26.71 30.52
N GLU A 423 -10.88 -25.77 30.38
CA GLU A 423 -9.62 -25.76 31.11
C GLU A 423 -9.59 -24.41 31.85
N ALA A 424 -9.37 -24.44 33.17
CA ALA A 424 -9.36 -23.22 33.97
C ALA A 424 -8.05 -22.43 33.76
N GLY A 425 -8.03 -21.15 34.14
CA GLY A 425 -6.82 -20.32 34.00
C GLY A 425 -5.63 -20.91 34.75
N GLU A 426 -4.65 -21.38 34.00
CA GLU A 426 -3.45 -22.07 34.48
C GLU A 426 -2.64 -21.16 35.41
N SER A 427 -2.57 -21.51 36.70
CA SER A 427 -1.71 -20.84 37.67
C SER A 427 -0.27 -21.33 37.46
N VAL A 428 0.62 -20.43 37.05
CA VAL A 428 2.04 -20.75 36.81
C VAL A 428 2.65 -21.41 38.05
N ASP A 429 3.19 -22.61 37.89
CA ASP A 429 3.86 -23.34 38.97
C ASP A 429 5.23 -22.70 39.27
N GLU A 430 5.45 -22.30 40.52
CA GLU A 430 6.70 -21.69 40.97
C GLU A 430 7.88 -22.69 40.95
N THR A 431 7.60 -24.01 40.96
CA THR A 431 8.64 -25.05 40.93
C THR A 431 9.26 -25.20 39.54
N GLU A 432 8.46 -25.18 38.47
CA GLU A 432 8.96 -25.27 37.09
C GLU A 432 9.87 -24.07 36.73
N ILE A 433 9.57 -22.89 37.25
CA ILE A 433 10.39 -21.67 37.08
C ILE A 433 11.77 -21.82 37.74
N ASP A 434 11.83 -22.51 38.88
CA ASP A 434 13.06 -22.72 39.63
C ASP A 434 13.93 -23.82 38.99
N ASP A 435 13.31 -24.87 38.46
CA ASP A 435 13.98 -25.90 37.64
C ASP A 435 14.54 -25.31 36.33
N GLU A 436 13.77 -24.45 35.62
CA GLU A 436 14.27 -23.76 34.42
C GLU A 436 15.44 -22.81 34.76
N LEU A 437 15.40 -22.14 35.91
CA LEU A 437 16.49 -21.29 36.37
C LEU A 437 17.77 -22.12 36.64
N GLU A 438 17.67 -23.26 37.33
CA GLU A 438 18.83 -24.12 37.57
C GLU A 438 19.42 -24.65 36.24
N ALA A 439 18.57 -25.05 35.29
CA ALA A 439 18.99 -25.47 33.96
C ALA A 439 19.73 -24.35 33.19
N LEU A 440 19.22 -23.11 33.25
CA LEU A 440 19.88 -21.95 32.63
C LEU A 440 21.18 -21.56 33.33
N GLU A 441 21.23 -21.60 34.66
CA GLU A 441 22.47 -21.40 35.42
C GLU A 441 23.53 -22.44 35.06
N LYS A 442 23.14 -23.72 34.94
CA LYS A 442 24.04 -24.80 34.56
C LYS A 442 24.59 -24.61 33.15
N ALA A 443 23.74 -24.30 32.17
CA ALA A 443 24.17 -24.02 30.80
C ALA A 443 25.11 -22.80 30.72
N GLU A 444 24.94 -21.80 31.59
CA GLU A 444 25.82 -20.63 31.65
C GLU A 444 27.18 -20.94 32.30
N LYS A 445 27.22 -21.84 33.29
CA LYS A 445 28.45 -22.38 33.90
C LYS A 445 29.24 -23.23 32.89
N GLU A 446 28.58 -24.21 32.25
CA GLU A 446 29.17 -25.06 31.21
C GLU A 446 29.74 -24.23 30.04
N LYS A 447 29.05 -23.16 29.62
CA LYS A 447 29.57 -22.25 28.59
C LYS A 447 30.82 -21.49 29.05
N LYS A 448 30.86 -21.00 30.30
CA LYS A 448 32.04 -20.31 30.87
C LYS A 448 33.24 -21.26 30.97
N GLU A 449 33.01 -22.47 31.47
CA GLU A 449 34.03 -23.52 31.54
C GLU A 449 34.56 -23.88 30.15
N ALA A 450 33.69 -23.99 29.12
CA ALA A 450 34.11 -24.20 27.74
C ALA A 450 34.92 -23.03 27.16
N GLU A 451 34.55 -21.77 27.46
CA GLU A 451 35.31 -20.60 27.04
C GLU A 451 36.68 -20.51 27.75
N GLU A 452 36.77 -20.87 29.03
CA GLU A 452 38.04 -20.91 29.78
C GLU A 452 38.92 -22.10 29.34
N ALA A 453 38.33 -23.25 29.04
CA ALA A 453 39.00 -24.39 28.40
C ALA A 453 39.56 -24.00 27.02
N ALA A 454 38.81 -23.25 26.20
CA ALA A 454 39.30 -22.74 24.92
C ALA A 454 40.46 -21.74 25.08
N LYS A 455 40.35 -20.80 26.03
CA LYS A 455 41.39 -19.79 26.34
C LYS A 455 42.67 -20.41 26.93
N THR A 456 42.55 -21.52 27.67
CA THR A 456 43.71 -22.27 28.18
C THR A 456 44.32 -23.19 27.12
N ALA A 457 43.51 -23.85 26.30
CA ALA A 457 44.00 -24.68 25.19
C ALA A 457 44.81 -23.88 24.15
N THR A 458 44.33 -22.69 23.75
CA THR A 458 45.09 -21.81 22.84
C THR A 458 46.41 -21.34 23.45
N ARG A 459 46.40 -20.93 24.73
CA ARG A 459 47.61 -20.51 25.46
C ARG A 459 48.62 -21.65 25.65
N LEU A 460 48.16 -22.88 25.84
CA LEU A 460 49.02 -24.07 25.88
C LEU A 460 49.62 -24.38 24.51
N ALA A 461 48.86 -24.25 23.43
CA ALA A 461 49.36 -24.44 22.07
C ALA A 461 50.41 -23.38 21.67
N GLU A 462 50.22 -22.12 22.08
CA GLU A 462 51.21 -21.05 21.91
C GLU A 462 52.52 -21.38 22.65
N LEU A 463 52.44 -21.81 23.91
CA LEU A 463 53.61 -22.23 24.70
C LEU A 463 54.33 -23.44 24.08
N GLU A 464 53.59 -24.43 23.55
CA GLU A 464 54.18 -25.59 22.88
C GLU A 464 54.89 -25.20 21.56
N GLN A 465 54.34 -24.24 20.81
CA GLN A 465 55.01 -23.69 19.61
C GLN A 465 56.29 -22.93 19.98
N LEU A 466 56.26 -22.11 21.03
CA LEU A 466 57.45 -21.41 21.54
C LEU A 466 58.53 -22.40 22.02
N GLU A 467 58.13 -23.49 22.69
CA GLU A 467 59.08 -24.51 23.15
C GLU A 467 59.66 -25.33 21.98
N LYS A 468 58.87 -25.64 20.95
CA LYS A 468 59.35 -26.26 19.69
C LYS A 468 60.36 -25.35 18.99
N GLN A 469 60.04 -24.07 18.80
CA GLN A 469 60.99 -23.09 18.23
C GLN A 469 62.27 -22.96 19.07
N ARG A 470 62.17 -23.04 20.41
CA ARG A 470 63.35 -23.02 21.28
C ARG A 470 64.21 -24.26 21.04
N LYS A 471 63.63 -25.46 21.07
CA LYS A 471 64.34 -26.74 20.83
C LYS A 471 64.94 -26.82 19.43
N GLU A 472 64.31 -26.21 18.45
CA GLU A 472 64.84 -26.08 17.08
C GLU A 472 66.06 -25.15 17.04
N LYS A 473 65.96 -23.94 17.58
CA LYS A 473 67.10 -22.99 17.72
C LYS A 473 68.25 -23.55 18.57
N GLU A 474 67.96 -24.43 19.53
CA GLU A 474 68.94 -25.14 20.37
C GLU A 474 69.68 -26.19 19.52
N ARG A 475 68.96 -27.02 18.76
CA ARG A 475 69.54 -27.97 17.78
C ARG A 475 70.33 -27.29 16.66
N GLU A 476 69.89 -26.14 16.17
CA GLU A 476 70.65 -25.34 15.20
C GLU A 476 71.98 -24.86 15.78
N ARG A 477 71.99 -24.42 17.04
CA ARG A 477 73.22 -24.03 17.75
C ARG A 477 74.15 -25.22 17.98
N GLU A 478 73.64 -26.36 18.41
CA GLU A 478 74.42 -27.60 18.56
C GLU A 478 75.01 -28.06 17.22
N ALA A 479 74.23 -28.03 16.14
CA ALA A 479 74.70 -28.38 14.80
C ALA A 479 75.73 -27.40 14.25
N LEU A 480 75.57 -26.10 14.53
CA LEU A 480 76.55 -25.07 14.18
C LEU A 480 77.84 -25.23 14.98
N GLU A 481 77.77 -25.52 16.28
CA GLU A 481 78.94 -25.75 17.12
C GLU A 481 79.67 -27.04 16.71
N LYS A 482 78.93 -28.12 16.41
CA LYS A 482 79.51 -29.37 15.89
C LYS A 482 80.26 -29.12 14.58
N LYS A 483 79.66 -28.41 13.62
CA LYS A 483 80.34 -27.97 12.38
C LYS A 483 81.57 -27.10 12.66
N ARG A 484 81.54 -26.27 13.71
CA ARG A 484 82.69 -25.43 14.09
C ARG A 484 83.83 -26.25 14.69
N ARG A 485 83.53 -27.32 15.43
CA ARG A 485 84.54 -28.29 15.92
C ARG A 485 85.11 -29.11 14.76
N GLU A 486 84.27 -29.63 13.87
CA GLU A 486 84.67 -30.35 12.64
C GLU A 486 85.58 -29.49 11.73
N ALA A 487 85.32 -28.18 11.64
CA ALA A 487 86.19 -27.23 10.93
C ALA A 487 87.53 -26.96 11.62
N GLN A 488 87.61 -27.06 12.95
CA GLN A 488 88.87 -26.92 13.69
C GLN A 488 89.75 -28.17 13.52
N ASP A 489 89.18 -29.38 13.62
CA ASP A 489 89.92 -30.63 13.37
C ASP A 489 90.45 -30.72 11.93
N ALA A 490 89.74 -30.16 10.95
CA ALA A 490 90.16 -30.08 9.55
C ALA A 490 91.39 -29.18 9.29
N THR A 491 91.85 -28.39 10.28
CA THR A 491 92.89 -27.35 10.08
C THR A 491 94.25 -27.73 10.72
N THR A 492 94.59 -29.03 10.79
CA THR A 492 95.86 -29.50 11.41
C THR A 492 96.76 -30.31 10.45
N THR A 493 97.04 -29.80 9.25
CA THR A 493 98.24 -30.20 8.48
C THR A 493 98.74 -29.09 7.53
N LYS A 494 100.06 -28.85 7.52
CA LYS A 494 100.88 -28.01 6.59
C LYS A 494 101.07 -26.52 6.93
N GLU A 495 102.10 -26.26 7.73
CA GLU A 495 103.00 -25.10 7.62
C GLU A 495 104.22 -25.43 6.70
N PRO A 496 105.20 -24.53 6.45
CA PRO A 496 105.30 -23.07 6.67
C PRO A 496 105.42 -22.33 5.29
N GLN A 497 106.02 -21.16 4.99
CA GLN A 497 106.95 -20.16 5.59
C GLN A 497 106.64 -18.76 4.97
N ALA A 498 107.22 -17.61 5.36
CA ALA A 498 107.66 -17.03 6.65
C ALA A 498 108.24 -15.61 6.41
N SER A 499 107.60 -14.55 6.93
CA SER A 499 108.13 -13.17 7.09
C SER A 499 107.05 -12.33 7.82
N LYS A 500 107.22 -11.77 9.02
CA LYS A 500 108.23 -10.86 9.65
C LYS A 500 107.89 -9.37 9.51
N GLU A 501 108.14 -8.66 10.62
CA GLU A 501 107.93 -7.22 10.88
C GLU A 501 106.46 -6.76 11.01
N GLU A 502 106.20 -5.68 11.74
CA GLU A 502 106.01 -5.60 13.20
C GLU A 502 105.28 -4.27 13.53
N THR A 503 104.53 -4.22 14.66
CA THR A 503 103.86 -3.01 15.25
C THR A 503 102.81 -2.28 14.36
N GLU A 504 101.91 -1.43 14.85
CA GLU A 504 101.67 -0.89 16.22
C GLU A 504 100.15 -0.73 16.56
N VAL A 505 99.88 -0.28 17.79
CA VAL A 505 98.63 -0.09 18.54
C VAL A 505 97.63 0.90 17.89
N SER A 506 96.29 0.66 17.97
CA SER A 506 95.34 1.51 18.75
C SER A 506 93.83 1.21 18.60
N GLN A 507 93.15 1.23 19.76
CA GLN A 507 91.78 1.68 20.09
C GLN A 507 90.66 1.80 19.02
N ARG A 508 89.45 1.35 19.43
CA ARG A 508 88.33 2.29 19.70
C ARG A 508 87.36 1.74 20.75
N PHE A 509 86.70 2.64 21.49
CA PHE A 509 85.96 2.35 22.72
C PHE A 509 84.67 3.19 22.82
N GLY A 510 83.60 2.59 23.34
CA GLY A 510 82.38 3.29 23.79
C GLY A 510 81.37 3.72 22.69
N ARG A 511 80.16 4.16 23.07
CA ARG A 511 79.61 4.27 24.44
C ARG A 511 78.07 4.19 24.45
N LEU A 512 77.55 3.91 25.65
CA LEU A 512 76.14 3.86 26.08
C LEU A 512 75.27 5.05 25.64
N SER A 513 73.96 4.79 25.49
CA SER A 513 72.89 5.64 26.07
C SER A 513 71.63 4.82 26.36
N PHE A 514 71.01 5.07 27.52
CA PHE A 514 69.75 4.47 28.00
C PHE A 514 68.76 5.62 28.20
N VAL A 515 67.51 5.47 27.73
CA VAL A 515 66.39 6.37 28.03
C VAL A 515 65.11 5.54 28.16
N GLU A 516 64.23 5.97 29.06
CA GLU A 516 62.98 5.36 29.49
C GLU A 516 61.95 6.48 29.56
N GLU A 517 60.77 6.32 28.96
CA GLU A 517 59.67 7.30 29.00
C GLU A 517 58.28 6.63 29.06
N PRO A 518 57.23 7.32 29.56
CA PRO A 518 56.20 6.67 30.37
C PRO A 518 54.75 6.82 29.85
N VAL A 519 53.81 6.38 30.70
CA VAL A 519 52.35 6.55 30.56
C VAL A 519 51.94 8.03 30.67
N GLN A 520 50.91 8.45 29.92
CA GLN A 520 50.08 9.58 30.31
C GLN A 520 48.61 9.46 29.83
N GLU A 521 47.71 10.05 30.60
CA GLU A 521 46.24 10.02 30.42
C GLU A 521 45.74 11.25 29.61
N THR A 522 44.51 11.18 29.08
CA THR A 522 43.82 12.35 28.48
C THR A 522 42.30 12.37 28.74
N GLU A 523 41.88 13.18 29.72
CA GLU A 523 40.58 13.86 29.82
C GLU A 523 40.90 15.38 30.00
N ASP A 524 40.13 16.42 29.66
CA ASP A 524 38.75 16.62 29.14
C ASP A 524 38.79 17.96 28.27
N ARG A 525 37.83 18.89 28.05
CA ARG A 525 36.45 19.20 28.49
C ARG A 525 35.65 20.02 27.46
N VAL A 526 34.45 19.53 27.13
CA VAL A 526 33.16 20.21 26.82
C VAL A 526 33.12 21.64 26.22
N MET A 527 32.39 21.80 25.11
CA MET A 527 31.19 22.67 24.93
C MET A 527 30.33 22.02 23.83
N GLU A 528 29.04 21.68 23.99
CA GLU A 528 27.84 22.39 24.49
C GLU A 528 27.23 23.39 23.48
N ALA A 529 26.08 23.00 22.91
CA ALA A 529 25.05 23.85 22.32
C ALA A 529 23.71 23.08 22.28
N ALA A 530 22.58 23.80 22.33
CA ALA A 530 21.22 23.27 22.47
C ALA A 530 20.64 22.62 21.20
#